data_AF-A0A7S4W634-F1
#
_entry.id   AF-A0A7S4W634-F1
#
_cell.length_a   1.000
_cell.length_b   1.000
_cell.length_c   1.000
_cell.angle_alpha   90.00
_cell.angle_beta   90.00
_cell.angle_gamma   90.00
#
_symmetry.space_group_name_H-M   'P 1'
#
loop_
_entity.id
_entity.type
_entity.pdbx_description
1 polymer ?
#
loop_
_entity_poly.entity_id
_entity_poly.type
_entity_poly.pdbx_seq_one_letter_code
_entity_poly.pdbx_strand_id
1 'polypeptide(L)'
;MEFLILGAFEVFQYYAAAKAVVGAARIVDNLANDEAPRVGDMARVALAFTGADIDIPPGSSNVATELADAAPEVVAREMAGKVVQDKADAYSASKDKHTSDTSPTVNVRFCNSDLKKKLGDPTRIPEESMRKCRSSEFLQVGDVIRAKKDLKWDCGTRINEGTFGELKERDESNKDDLWLVRWWDDTSAKKYAYSRHIKKCKPSEFFRVGDRVQAKHDMTTTQGVRISKGTFGKLKERRASDRKWLVDWVSIGNIHTKKKNIEKCTESEYIAVGDIVKATSRLKWKSGETVEKGTLGKLKQKMENGNWLVKWYDKKNKVGEKKSTKKDFSKCKPSEYFAKDDIMALVHDLTFENGKIRVPKGTLCTYL
;
A
#
# COMPACT_ATOMS: atom_id res chain seq x y z
N MET A 1 23.37 -28.05 -6.38
CA MET A 1 24.22 -27.76 -5.19
C MET A 1 23.75 -26.52 -4.40
N GLU A 2 22.66 -25.85 -4.81
CA GLU A 2 22.06 -24.70 -4.09
C GLU A 2 20.84 -25.05 -3.22
N PHE A 3 20.31 -26.27 -3.30
CA PHE A 3 19.18 -26.74 -2.45
C PHE A 3 19.60 -27.17 -1.03
N LEU A 4 20.91 -27.20 -0.73
CA LEU A 4 21.44 -27.50 0.60
C LEU A 4 21.51 -26.28 1.52
N ILE A 5 21.37 -25.06 0.99
CA ILE A 5 21.57 -23.82 1.76
C ILE A 5 20.28 -23.37 2.48
N LEU A 6 19.09 -23.67 1.92
CA LEU A 6 17.81 -23.31 2.55
C LEU A 6 17.42 -24.26 3.69
N GLY A 7 17.75 -25.56 3.59
CA GLY A 7 17.59 -26.50 4.70
C GLY A 7 18.52 -26.21 5.88
N ALA A 8 19.72 -25.69 5.62
CA ALA A 8 20.67 -25.32 6.66
C ALA A 8 20.22 -24.10 7.48
N PHE A 9 19.40 -23.21 6.91
CA PHE A 9 18.95 -21.98 7.60
C PHE A 9 17.85 -22.26 8.64
N GLU A 10 16.95 -23.21 8.36
CA GLU A 10 15.94 -23.67 9.34
C GLU A 10 16.57 -24.52 10.44
N VAL A 11 17.55 -25.37 10.11
CA VAL A 11 18.34 -26.11 11.10
C VAL A 11 19.12 -25.16 12.01
N PHE A 12 19.66 -24.05 11.49
CA PHE A 12 20.33 -23.03 12.31
C PHE A 12 19.39 -22.29 13.26
N GLN A 13 18.13 -22.03 12.88
CA GLN A 13 17.14 -21.42 13.78
C GLN A 13 16.73 -22.38 14.91
N TYR A 14 16.56 -23.67 14.60
CA TYR A 14 16.33 -24.70 15.62
C TYR A 14 17.54 -24.88 16.55
N TYR A 15 18.77 -24.84 16.01
CA TYR A 15 19.99 -24.96 16.80
C TYR A 15 20.26 -23.72 17.68
N ALA A 16 19.89 -22.53 17.20
CA ALA A 16 19.95 -21.29 17.99
C ALA A 16 18.92 -21.28 19.14
N ALA A 17 17.70 -21.78 18.89
CA ALA A 17 16.70 -21.97 19.93
C ALA A 17 17.16 -23.01 20.98
N ALA A 18 17.74 -24.13 20.54
CA ALA A 18 18.29 -25.14 21.43
C ALA A 18 19.47 -24.61 22.27
N LYS A 19 20.38 -23.83 21.68
CA LYS A 19 21.46 -23.15 22.43
C LYS A 19 20.94 -22.10 23.41
N ALA A 20 19.86 -21.41 23.09
CA ALA A 20 19.22 -20.47 24.01
C ALA A 20 18.59 -21.19 25.22
N VAL A 21 18.00 -22.37 25.00
CA VAL A 21 17.45 -23.23 26.08
C VAL A 21 18.56 -23.82 26.94
N VAL A 22 19.66 -24.30 26.34
CA VAL A 22 20.83 -24.80 27.09
C VAL A 22 21.55 -23.66 27.82
N GLY A 23 21.61 -22.46 27.24
CA GLY A 23 22.11 -21.25 27.88
C GLY A 23 21.27 -20.82 29.08
N ALA A 24 19.94 -20.91 28.98
CA ALA A 24 19.03 -20.66 30.09
C ALA A 24 19.16 -21.70 31.20
N ALA A 25 19.36 -22.98 30.87
CA ALA A 25 19.63 -24.03 31.86
C ALA A 25 20.94 -23.79 32.63
N ARG A 26 21.98 -23.30 31.95
CA ARG A 26 23.27 -22.95 32.58
C ARG A 26 23.22 -21.70 33.48
N ILE A 27 22.26 -20.80 33.22
CA ILE A 27 21.99 -19.64 34.08
C ILE A 27 21.25 -20.10 35.35
N VAL A 28 20.39 -21.12 35.24
CA VAL A 28 19.69 -21.72 36.39
C VAL A 28 20.65 -22.51 37.30
N ASP A 29 21.63 -23.22 36.74
CA ASP A 29 22.67 -23.92 37.54
C ASP A 29 23.57 -22.96 38.35
N ASN A 30 23.79 -21.73 37.86
CA ASN A 30 24.60 -20.73 38.58
C ASN A 30 23.80 -19.91 39.60
N LEU A 31 22.48 -20.08 39.65
CA LEU A 31 21.58 -19.47 40.64
C LEU A 31 21.21 -20.43 41.77
N ALA A 32 21.74 -21.66 41.79
CA ALA A 32 21.44 -22.69 42.77
C ALA A 32 22.22 -22.57 44.09
N ASN A 33 22.53 -21.34 44.54
CA ASN A 33 22.91 -21.05 45.91
C ASN A 33 21.93 -19.99 46.43
N ASP A 34 21.09 -20.43 47.37
CA ASP A 34 19.96 -19.76 48.00
C ASP A 34 18.60 -19.82 47.25
N GLU A 35 17.65 -20.48 47.93
CA GLU A 35 16.20 -20.63 47.67
C GLU A 35 15.72 -21.84 46.83
N ALA A 36 15.58 -23.00 47.50
CA ALA A 36 14.73 -24.12 47.08
C ALA A 36 13.42 -24.11 47.89
N PRO A 37 12.22 -24.05 47.26
CA PRO A 37 11.64 -25.27 46.70
C PRO A 37 10.84 -25.10 45.38
N ARG A 38 10.98 -24.00 44.63
CA ARG A 38 10.15 -23.75 43.41
C ARG A 38 10.83 -24.05 42.07
N VAL A 39 12.09 -24.49 42.06
CA VAL A 39 12.87 -24.76 40.83
C VAL A 39 12.72 -26.22 40.36
N GLY A 40 12.39 -27.15 41.26
CA GLY A 40 12.22 -28.58 40.94
C GLY A 40 11.07 -28.87 39.97
N ASP A 41 9.99 -28.09 40.03
CA ASP A 41 8.81 -28.31 39.20
C ASP A 41 8.99 -27.78 37.76
N MET A 42 9.75 -26.70 37.56
CA MET A 42 10.05 -26.21 36.21
C MET A 42 11.08 -27.09 35.48
N ALA A 43 12.02 -27.68 36.19
CA ALA A 43 12.99 -28.62 35.60
C ALA A 43 12.32 -29.91 35.11
N ARG A 44 11.30 -30.41 35.83
CA ARG A 44 10.51 -31.58 35.40
C ARG A 44 9.66 -31.32 34.16
N VAL A 45 9.08 -30.11 34.06
CA VAL A 45 8.35 -29.70 32.84
C VAL A 45 9.29 -29.55 31.64
N ALA A 46 10.51 -29.03 31.85
CA ALA A 46 11.50 -28.91 30.76
C ALA A 46 12.05 -30.26 30.29
N LEU A 47 12.24 -31.24 31.19
CA LEU A 47 12.73 -32.58 30.83
C LEU A 47 11.69 -33.45 30.10
N ALA A 48 10.39 -33.25 30.35
CA ALA A 48 9.33 -33.97 29.64
C ALA A 48 9.25 -33.59 28.14
N PHE A 49 9.76 -32.42 27.76
CA PHE A 49 9.80 -31.96 26.36
C PHE A 49 10.98 -32.52 25.55
N THR A 50 12.02 -33.06 26.19
CA THR A 50 13.26 -33.47 25.50
C THR A 50 13.36 -34.95 25.17
N GLY A 51 12.44 -35.79 25.66
CA GLY A 51 12.37 -37.21 25.29
C GLY A 51 13.60 -38.06 25.65
N ALA A 52 14.33 -37.71 26.71
CA ALA A 52 15.48 -38.49 27.17
C ALA A 52 15.02 -39.63 28.09
N ASP A 53 15.36 -40.88 27.74
CA ASP A 53 15.21 -42.05 28.61
C ASP A 53 16.17 -41.94 29.79
N ILE A 54 15.63 -42.02 31.01
CA ILE A 54 16.42 -42.10 32.25
C ILE A 54 16.18 -43.46 32.86
N ASP A 55 17.23 -44.26 32.98
CA ASP A 55 17.25 -45.48 33.79
C ASP A 55 17.10 -45.11 35.27
N ILE A 56 15.98 -45.52 35.87
CA ILE A 56 15.75 -45.38 37.31
C ILE A 56 16.30 -46.64 38.00
N PRO A 57 17.27 -46.52 38.94
CA PRO A 57 17.80 -47.67 39.65
C PRO A 57 16.72 -48.30 40.56
N PRO A 58 16.74 -49.64 40.73
CA PRO A 58 15.70 -50.35 41.46
C PRO A 58 15.82 -50.08 42.97
N GLY A 59 14.80 -49.45 43.55
CA GLY A 59 14.76 -49.24 45.01
C GLY A 59 13.70 -48.29 45.56
N SER A 60 12.91 -47.57 44.74
CA SER A 60 11.89 -46.64 45.24
C SER A 60 10.47 -47.21 45.09
N SER A 61 10.07 -48.07 46.03
CA SER A 61 8.66 -48.47 46.19
C SER A 61 7.93 -47.38 46.97
N ASN A 62 7.22 -46.50 46.26
CA ASN A 62 5.95 -45.86 46.65
C ASN A 62 5.60 -44.75 45.64
N VAL A 63 5.39 -45.12 44.37
CA VAL A 63 4.77 -44.26 43.35
C VAL A 63 3.91 -45.16 42.45
N ALA A 64 2.91 -45.83 43.04
CA ALA A 64 1.98 -46.69 42.30
C ALA A 64 0.52 -46.24 42.43
N THR A 65 0.26 -45.05 42.98
CA THR A 65 -1.11 -44.54 43.17
C THR A 65 -1.36 -43.21 42.45
N GLU A 66 -0.38 -42.65 41.73
CA GLU A 66 -0.53 -41.45 40.88
C GLU A 66 -0.37 -41.75 39.37
N LEU A 67 -0.50 -43.02 38.94
CA LEU A 67 -0.47 -43.40 37.53
C LEU A 67 -1.86 -43.70 36.93
N ALA A 68 -2.95 -43.48 37.69
CA ALA A 68 -4.31 -43.67 37.19
C ALA A 68 -4.91 -42.42 36.51
N ASP A 69 -4.25 -41.25 36.60
CA ASP A 69 -4.72 -39.99 35.99
C ASP A 69 -3.99 -39.62 34.68
N ALA A 70 -3.10 -40.48 34.16
CA ALA A 70 -2.39 -40.27 32.90
C ALA A 70 -3.14 -40.79 31.65
N ALA A 71 -4.42 -41.10 31.76
CA ALA A 71 -5.27 -41.47 30.63
C ALA A 71 -5.47 -40.38 29.54
N PRO A 72 -5.28 -39.06 29.77
CA PRO A 72 -5.39 -38.07 28.69
C PRO A 72 -4.10 -37.90 27.86
N GLU A 73 -2.94 -38.39 28.31
CA GLU A 73 -1.67 -38.16 27.59
C GLU A 73 -1.47 -39.07 26.38
N VAL A 74 -1.96 -40.31 26.43
CA VAL A 74 -1.87 -41.25 25.29
C VAL A 74 -2.79 -40.81 24.15
N VAL A 75 -3.99 -40.31 24.49
CA VAL A 75 -4.93 -39.75 23.52
C VAL A 75 -4.39 -38.44 22.92
N ALA A 76 -3.74 -37.58 23.72
CA ALA A 76 -3.10 -36.38 23.21
C ALA A 76 -1.93 -36.69 22.25
N ARG A 77 -1.16 -37.76 22.50
CA ARG A 77 -0.07 -38.20 21.60
C ARG A 77 -0.59 -38.74 20.27
N GLU A 78 -1.66 -39.54 20.26
CA GLU A 78 -2.27 -40.00 19.00
C GLU A 78 -2.93 -38.86 18.21
N MET A 79 -3.60 -37.91 18.90
CA MET A 79 -4.14 -36.73 18.23
C MET A 79 -3.05 -35.82 17.67
N ALA A 80 -1.93 -35.65 18.38
CA ALA A 80 -0.79 -34.88 17.89
C ALA A 80 -0.13 -35.54 16.67
N GLY A 81 0.05 -36.87 16.69
CA GLY A 81 0.57 -37.62 15.55
C GLY A 81 -0.34 -37.51 14.33
N LYS A 82 -1.66 -37.60 14.51
CA LYS A 82 -2.64 -37.45 13.44
C LYS A 82 -2.70 -36.02 12.90
N VAL A 83 -2.60 -35.00 13.74
CA VAL A 83 -2.54 -33.58 13.31
C VAL A 83 -1.25 -33.28 12.53
N VAL A 84 -0.12 -33.89 12.91
CA VAL A 84 1.14 -33.75 12.18
C VAL A 84 1.07 -34.47 10.83
N GLN A 85 0.50 -35.68 10.80
CA GLN A 85 0.32 -36.44 9.56
C GLN A 85 -0.68 -35.77 8.62
N ASP A 86 -1.84 -35.30 9.11
CA ASP A 86 -2.83 -34.57 8.31
C ASP A 86 -2.26 -33.25 7.77
N LYS A 87 -1.37 -32.59 8.52
CA LYS A 87 -0.63 -31.42 8.03
C LYS A 87 0.44 -31.79 7.00
N ALA A 88 1.15 -32.90 7.18
CA ALA A 88 2.13 -33.39 6.23
C ALA A 88 1.47 -33.83 4.92
N ASP A 89 0.33 -34.49 4.99
CA ASP A 89 -0.46 -34.94 3.85
C ASP A 89 -1.14 -33.74 3.15
N ALA A 90 -1.63 -32.76 3.90
CA ALA A 90 -2.11 -31.49 3.33
C ALA A 90 -0.97 -30.68 2.65
N TYR A 91 0.24 -30.71 3.21
CA TYR A 91 1.41 -30.07 2.62
C TYR A 91 1.91 -30.82 1.37
N SER A 92 1.82 -32.15 1.36
CA SER A 92 2.18 -33.01 0.23
C SER A 92 1.17 -32.89 -0.91
N ALA A 93 -0.14 -32.88 -0.59
CA ALA A 93 -1.21 -32.61 -1.54
C ALA A 93 -1.18 -31.17 -2.10
N SER A 94 -0.59 -30.22 -1.36
CA SER A 94 -0.31 -28.86 -1.85
C SER A 94 0.86 -28.82 -2.84
N LYS A 95 1.78 -29.78 -2.80
CA LYS A 95 2.98 -29.82 -3.66
C LYS A 95 2.69 -30.45 -5.02
N ASP A 96 1.81 -31.45 -5.06
CA ASP A 96 1.44 -32.15 -6.30
C ASP A 96 0.35 -31.43 -7.13
N LYS A 97 -0.17 -30.31 -6.61
CA LYS A 97 -1.01 -29.36 -7.34
C LYS A 97 -0.22 -28.15 -7.83
N HIS A 98 0.97 -28.34 -8.37
CA HIS A 98 1.53 -27.43 -9.37
C HIS A 98 0.79 -27.61 -10.71
N THR A 99 -0.54 -27.42 -10.70
CA THR A 99 -1.19 -26.84 -11.88
C THR A 99 -0.46 -25.54 -12.14
N SER A 100 0.12 -25.38 -13.32
CA SER A 100 0.85 -24.20 -13.79
C SER A 100 0.16 -22.91 -13.33
N ASP A 101 0.55 -22.43 -12.15
CA ASP A 101 0.02 -21.23 -11.54
C ASP A 101 0.80 -20.11 -12.23
N THR A 102 0.43 -19.86 -13.48
CA THR A 102 0.92 -18.70 -14.21
C THR A 102 0.31 -17.51 -13.51
N SER A 103 1.00 -17.05 -12.47
CA SER A 103 0.74 -15.76 -11.85
C SER A 103 0.43 -14.75 -12.95
N PRO A 104 -0.67 -13.99 -12.82
CA PRO A 104 -1.06 -13.05 -13.86
C PRO A 104 0.13 -12.13 -14.17
N THR A 105 0.56 -12.13 -15.44
CA THR A 105 1.59 -11.20 -15.89
C THR A 105 0.95 -9.94 -16.42
N VAL A 106 1.60 -8.80 -16.21
CA VAL A 106 1.18 -7.51 -16.71
C VAL A 106 2.25 -6.89 -17.60
N ASN A 107 1.83 -6.00 -18.50
CA ASN A 107 2.76 -5.23 -19.33
C ASN A 107 3.17 -3.97 -18.56
N VAL A 108 4.47 -3.70 -18.51
CA VAL A 108 5.04 -2.50 -17.90
C VAL A 108 6.07 -1.85 -18.80
N ARG A 109 6.34 -0.57 -18.54
CA ARG A 109 7.42 0.21 -19.13
C ARG A 109 8.36 0.69 -18.04
N PHE A 110 9.60 0.21 -17.99
CA PHE A 110 10.57 0.69 -17.00
C PHE A 110 10.85 2.19 -17.15
N CYS A 111 10.96 2.94 -16.05
CA CYS A 111 11.24 4.38 -16.15
C CYS A 111 12.69 4.67 -16.55
N ASN A 112 13.62 3.75 -16.29
CA ASN A 112 15.03 3.84 -16.66
C ASN A 112 15.22 3.55 -18.17
N SER A 113 15.86 4.48 -18.89
CA SER A 113 16.07 4.39 -20.34
C SER A 113 16.98 3.23 -20.77
N ASP A 114 18.00 2.89 -19.98
CA ASP A 114 18.88 1.75 -20.27
C ASP A 114 18.15 0.42 -20.11
N LEU A 115 17.28 0.29 -19.09
CA LEU A 115 16.43 -0.90 -18.93
C LEU A 115 15.43 -1.03 -20.07
N LYS A 116 14.82 0.07 -20.55
CA LYS A 116 13.94 0.05 -21.73
C LYS A 116 14.69 -0.47 -22.96
N LYS A 117 15.92 -0.02 -23.20
CA LYS A 117 16.75 -0.47 -24.33
C LYS A 117 17.12 -1.95 -24.23
N LYS A 118 17.41 -2.44 -23.02
CA LYS A 118 17.84 -3.83 -22.79
C LYS A 118 16.68 -4.83 -22.82
N LEU A 119 15.54 -4.50 -22.23
CA LEU A 119 14.40 -5.42 -22.05
C LEU A 119 13.27 -5.24 -23.07
N GLY A 120 13.34 -4.20 -23.91
CA GLY A 120 12.24 -3.80 -24.79
C GLY A 120 11.11 -3.07 -24.04
N ASP A 121 10.17 -2.51 -24.80
CA ASP A 121 8.99 -1.81 -24.29
C ASP A 121 7.77 -2.20 -25.15
N PRO A 122 6.76 -2.93 -24.60
CA PRO A 122 6.56 -3.27 -23.19
C PRO A 122 7.31 -4.53 -22.70
N THR A 123 7.59 -4.61 -21.40
CA THR A 123 8.10 -5.82 -20.72
C THR A 123 6.98 -6.50 -19.92
N ARG A 124 6.88 -7.83 -19.96
CA ARG A 124 5.94 -8.59 -19.10
C ARG A 124 6.58 -8.98 -17.78
N ILE A 125 5.90 -8.70 -16.66
CA ILE A 125 6.34 -9.12 -15.32
C ILE A 125 5.17 -9.67 -14.50
N PRO A 126 5.41 -10.57 -13.52
CA PRO A 126 4.37 -11.04 -12.61
C PRO A 126 3.77 -9.90 -11.81
N GLU A 127 2.44 -9.86 -11.68
CA GLU A 127 1.72 -8.78 -11.00
C GLU A 127 2.13 -8.68 -9.52
N GLU A 128 2.39 -9.82 -8.86
CA GLU A 128 2.85 -9.89 -7.47
C GLU A 128 4.26 -9.33 -7.25
N SER A 129 5.05 -9.17 -8.32
CA SER A 129 6.39 -8.59 -8.25
C SER A 129 6.38 -7.07 -8.18
N MET A 130 5.20 -6.44 -8.15
CA MET A 130 5.05 -5.00 -8.11
C MET A 130 4.25 -4.53 -6.91
N ARG A 131 4.50 -3.28 -6.51
CA ARG A 131 3.60 -2.49 -5.69
C ARG A 131 3.35 -1.14 -6.34
N LYS A 132 2.17 -0.58 -6.13
CA LYS A 132 1.89 0.80 -6.51
C LYS A 132 2.71 1.75 -5.66
N CYS A 133 3.43 2.66 -6.29
CA CYS A 133 4.16 3.70 -5.58
C CYS A 133 3.18 4.70 -5.00
N ARG A 134 3.39 5.11 -3.75
CA ARG A 134 2.69 6.29 -3.23
C ARG A 134 3.16 7.50 -4.03
N SER A 135 2.25 8.44 -4.29
CA SER A 135 2.59 9.65 -5.03
C SER A 135 3.77 10.39 -4.40
N SER A 136 3.97 10.33 -3.09
CA SER A 136 5.11 10.94 -2.40
C SER A 136 6.48 10.29 -2.64
N GLU A 137 6.54 9.09 -3.21
CA GLU A 137 7.79 8.33 -3.37
C GLU A 137 8.59 8.72 -4.61
N PHE A 138 7.97 9.43 -5.56
CA PHE A 138 8.61 9.84 -6.81
C PHE A 138 8.18 11.24 -7.22
N LEU A 139 9.04 11.89 -8.00
CA LEU A 139 8.77 13.16 -8.65
C LEU A 139 8.40 12.92 -10.12
N GLN A 140 7.39 13.63 -10.60
CA GLN A 140 6.96 13.62 -12.00
C GLN A 140 6.64 15.05 -12.46
N VAL A 141 6.72 15.25 -13.78
CA VAL A 141 6.26 16.51 -14.40
C VAL A 141 4.82 16.79 -14.00
N GLY A 142 4.55 18.05 -13.64
CA GLY A 142 3.24 18.51 -13.18
C GLY A 142 3.00 18.35 -11.67
N ASP A 143 3.90 17.70 -10.91
CA ASP A 143 3.80 17.68 -9.45
C ASP A 143 3.91 19.08 -8.85
N VAL A 144 3.15 19.35 -7.78
CA VAL A 144 3.42 20.50 -6.92
C VAL A 144 4.51 20.13 -5.93
N ILE A 145 5.50 20.99 -5.84
CA ILE A 145 6.56 20.92 -4.86
C ILE A 145 6.57 22.20 -4.02
N ARG A 146 7.30 22.17 -2.91
CA ARG A 146 7.68 23.37 -2.17
C ARG A 146 9.18 23.38 -1.90
N ALA A 147 9.76 24.57 -1.81
CA ALA A 147 11.15 24.72 -1.40
C ALA A 147 11.33 24.25 0.05
N LYS A 148 12.36 23.42 0.32
CA LYS A 148 12.72 22.96 1.67
C LYS A 148 13.57 23.95 2.46
N LYS A 149 14.15 24.93 1.78
CA LYS A 149 15.00 25.99 2.31
C LYS A 149 15.00 27.14 1.31
N ASP A 150 15.53 28.28 1.70
CA ASP A 150 15.78 29.39 0.77
C ASP A 150 16.72 28.95 -0.36
N LEU A 151 16.33 29.25 -1.59
CA LEU A 151 17.11 29.00 -2.80
C LEU A 151 17.55 30.34 -3.40
N LYS A 152 18.83 30.45 -3.72
CA LYS A 152 19.44 31.64 -4.33
C LYS A 152 20.17 31.22 -5.60
N TRP A 153 20.05 32.04 -6.64
CA TRP A 153 20.78 31.89 -7.90
C TRP A 153 21.63 33.13 -8.15
N ASP A 154 22.68 32.98 -8.96
CA ASP A 154 23.67 34.04 -9.24
C ASP A 154 23.06 35.32 -9.84
N CYS A 155 21.90 35.20 -10.50
CA CYS A 155 21.14 36.33 -11.03
C CYS A 155 20.33 37.11 -9.97
N GLY A 156 20.58 36.90 -8.67
CA GLY A 156 19.91 37.59 -7.56
C GLY A 156 18.49 37.11 -7.25
N THR A 157 17.92 36.20 -8.04
CA THR A 157 16.61 35.60 -7.77
C THR A 157 16.67 34.79 -6.47
N ARG A 158 15.72 35.03 -5.57
CA ARG A 158 15.55 34.28 -4.32
C ARG A 158 14.16 33.65 -4.28
N ILE A 159 14.11 32.35 -4.01
CA ILE A 159 12.88 31.64 -3.67
C ILE A 159 12.95 31.30 -2.19
N ASN A 160 11.97 31.75 -1.41
CA ASN A 160 11.95 31.52 0.02
C ASN A 160 11.53 30.07 0.33
N GLU A 161 11.93 29.58 1.50
CA GLU A 161 11.44 28.32 2.04
C GLU A 161 9.91 28.29 2.07
N GLY A 162 9.33 27.15 1.71
CA GLY A 162 7.89 26.95 1.71
C GLY A 162 7.17 27.49 0.46
N THR A 163 7.83 28.30 -0.38
CA THR A 163 7.27 28.72 -1.66
C THR A 163 6.93 27.50 -2.52
N PHE A 164 5.72 27.49 -3.07
CA PHE A 164 5.26 26.41 -3.94
C PHE A 164 5.76 26.59 -5.38
N GLY A 165 5.93 25.48 -6.07
CA GLY A 165 6.23 25.44 -7.49
C GLY A 165 5.66 24.20 -8.15
N GLU A 166 5.79 24.14 -9.47
CA GLU A 166 5.36 23.01 -10.28
C GLU A 166 6.54 22.48 -11.11
N LEU A 167 6.77 21.18 -11.07
CA LEU A 167 7.78 20.53 -11.90
C LEU A 167 7.37 20.61 -13.37
N LYS A 168 8.28 21.07 -14.24
CA LYS A 168 8.03 21.20 -15.68
C LYS A 168 8.82 20.19 -16.49
N GLU A 169 10.05 19.96 -16.11
CA GLU A 169 10.97 19.11 -16.87
C GLU A 169 12.03 18.55 -15.93
N ARG A 170 12.52 17.36 -16.23
CA ARG A 170 13.67 16.76 -15.58
C ARG A 170 14.85 16.88 -16.53
N ASP A 171 15.98 17.35 -16.03
CA ASP A 171 17.22 17.32 -16.80
C ASP A 171 17.82 15.91 -16.71
N GLU A 172 17.59 15.09 -17.75
CA GLU A 172 18.09 13.71 -17.83
C GLU A 172 19.61 13.63 -18.03
N SER A 173 20.25 14.72 -18.46
CA SER A 173 21.71 14.77 -18.64
C SER A 173 22.44 14.89 -17.30
N ASN A 174 21.73 15.34 -16.26
CA ASN A 174 22.30 15.63 -14.96
C ASN A 174 22.12 14.49 -13.96
N LYS A 175 23.23 13.94 -13.45
CA LYS A 175 23.23 12.84 -12.47
C LYS A 175 22.65 13.24 -11.11
N ASP A 176 22.59 14.52 -10.78
CA ASP A 176 22.14 15.03 -9.49
C ASP A 176 20.62 15.23 -9.38
N ASP A 177 19.85 14.71 -10.35
CA ASP A 177 18.38 14.78 -10.34
C ASP A 177 17.87 16.22 -10.27
N LEU A 178 18.30 17.00 -11.27
CA LEU A 178 17.97 18.42 -11.43
C LEU A 178 16.63 18.59 -12.16
N TRP A 179 15.77 19.46 -11.62
CA TRP A 179 14.42 19.68 -12.14
C TRP A 179 14.18 21.14 -12.50
N LEU A 180 13.58 21.39 -13.66
CA LEU A 180 13.06 22.70 -14.03
C LEU A 180 11.74 22.94 -13.30
N VAL A 181 11.70 23.96 -12.43
CA VAL A 181 10.54 24.28 -11.60
C VAL A 181 9.97 25.64 -11.98
N ARG A 182 8.64 25.70 -12.16
CA ARG A 182 7.90 26.97 -12.25
C ARG A 182 7.38 27.35 -10.85
N TRP A 183 8.00 28.34 -10.22
CA TRP A 183 7.61 28.83 -8.89
C TRP A 183 6.34 29.71 -8.94
N TRP A 184 5.61 29.77 -7.83
CA TRP A 184 4.32 30.49 -7.74
C TRP A 184 4.42 31.90 -7.12
N ASP A 185 5.44 32.15 -6.31
CA ASP A 185 5.71 33.49 -5.78
C ASP A 185 6.82 34.13 -6.63
N ASP A 186 6.50 35.28 -7.19
CA ASP A 186 7.38 36.22 -7.89
C ASP A 186 8.02 35.74 -9.20
N THR A 187 7.44 36.26 -10.29
CA THR A 187 7.75 35.98 -11.70
C THR A 187 7.54 34.51 -12.07
N SER A 188 6.83 34.22 -13.16
CA SER A 188 6.69 32.87 -13.72
C SER A 188 8.02 32.25 -14.20
N ALA A 189 9.16 32.71 -13.68
CA ALA A 189 10.49 32.29 -14.00
C ALA A 189 10.65 30.80 -13.68
N LYS A 190 10.99 30.06 -14.72
CA LYS A 190 11.40 28.68 -14.59
C LYS A 190 12.84 28.66 -14.09
N LYS A 191 13.12 27.98 -13.00
CA LYS A 191 14.47 27.84 -12.43
C LYS A 191 14.75 26.38 -12.11
N TYR A 192 15.99 25.97 -12.32
CA TYR A 192 16.42 24.63 -11.96
C TYR A 192 16.62 24.50 -10.45
N ALA A 193 16.11 23.41 -9.88
CA ALA A 193 16.29 23.05 -8.48
C ALA A 193 16.57 21.55 -8.35
N TYR A 194 17.50 21.20 -7.47
CA TYR A 194 17.80 19.80 -7.15
C TYR A 194 16.66 19.15 -6.37
N SER A 195 16.39 17.87 -6.62
CA SER A 195 15.35 17.11 -5.91
C SER A 195 15.53 17.12 -4.38
N ARG A 196 16.78 17.10 -3.89
CA ARG A 196 17.10 17.24 -2.46
C ARG A 196 16.60 18.56 -1.84
N HIS A 197 16.47 19.63 -2.61
CA HIS A 197 16.07 20.97 -2.16
C HIS A 197 14.56 21.23 -2.24
N ILE A 198 13.80 20.31 -2.82
CA ILE A 198 12.36 20.42 -2.97
C ILE A 198 11.65 19.27 -2.26
N LYS A 199 10.40 19.50 -1.87
CA LYS A 199 9.53 18.50 -1.27
C LYS A 199 8.26 18.42 -2.07
N LYS A 200 7.89 17.21 -2.53
CA LYS A 200 6.58 16.97 -3.15
C LYS A 200 5.47 17.23 -2.14
N CYS A 201 4.51 18.05 -2.55
CA CYS A 201 3.35 18.40 -1.74
C CYS A 201 2.25 17.38 -1.97
N LYS A 202 1.56 16.96 -0.91
CA LYS A 202 0.32 16.19 -1.01
C LYS A 202 -0.76 17.07 -1.67
N PRO A 203 -1.68 16.48 -2.44
CA PRO A 203 -2.79 17.24 -3.04
C PRO A 203 -3.58 18.10 -2.04
N SER A 204 -3.67 17.70 -0.77
CA SER A 204 -4.35 18.47 0.29
C SER A 204 -3.59 19.71 0.76
N GLU A 205 -2.30 19.84 0.48
CA GLU A 205 -1.45 20.95 0.96
C GLU A 205 -1.58 22.22 0.11
N PHE A 206 -2.19 22.14 -1.07
CA PHE A 206 -2.30 23.25 -2.01
C PHE A 206 -3.66 23.28 -2.74
N PHE A 207 -3.99 24.44 -3.30
CA PHE A 207 -5.16 24.63 -4.15
C PHE A 207 -4.72 24.90 -5.59
N ARG A 208 -5.44 24.30 -6.54
CA ARG A 208 -5.33 24.46 -8.00
C ARG A 208 -6.70 24.76 -8.58
N VAL A 209 -6.71 25.46 -9.71
CA VAL A 209 -7.90 25.56 -10.55
C VAL A 209 -8.36 24.15 -10.91
N GLY A 210 -9.66 23.92 -10.82
CA GLY A 210 -10.30 22.63 -11.03
C GLY A 210 -10.55 21.83 -9.76
N ASP A 211 -9.87 22.15 -8.65
CA ASP A 211 -10.07 21.44 -7.39
C ASP A 211 -11.51 21.56 -6.89
N ARG A 212 -12.00 20.48 -6.28
CA ARG A 212 -13.26 20.46 -5.55
C ARG A 212 -13.02 20.93 -4.11
N VAL A 213 -13.87 21.83 -3.66
CA VAL A 213 -13.80 22.42 -2.32
C VAL A 213 -15.18 22.41 -1.68
N GLN A 214 -15.21 22.59 -0.37
CA GLN A 214 -16.43 22.85 0.37
C GLN A 214 -16.28 24.06 1.29
N ALA A 215 -17.40 24.66 1.66
CA ALA A 215 -17.47 25.74 2.63
C ALA A 215 -17.12 25.22 4.02
N LYS A 216 -16.07 25.78 4.65
CA LYS A 216 -15.62 25.37 5.98
C LYS A 216 -16.58 25.81 7.10
N HIS A 217 -17.33 26.88 6.86
CA HIS A 217 -18.31 27.49 7.77
C HIS A 217 -19.43 28.12 6.94
N ASP A 218 -20.56 28.40 7.58
CA ASP A 218 -21.57 29.28 7.01
C ASP A 218 -20.95 30.64 6.68
N MET A 219 -21.22 31.15 5.48
CA MET A 219 -20.75 32.47 5.05
C MET A 219 -21.82 33.19 4.27
N THR A 220 -21.84 34.51 4.41
CA THR A 220 -22.70 35.40 3.63
C THR A 220 -21.81 36.22 2.71
N THR A 221 -22.12 36.24 1.41
CA THR A 221 -21.38 37.06 0.44
C THR A 221 -21.69 38.53 0.63
N THR A 222 -20.91 39.39 -0.02
CA THR A 222 -21.19 40.83 -0.08
C THR A 222 -22.53 41.15 -0.75
N GLN A 223 -23.04 40.25 -1.59
CA GLN A 223 -24.35 40.34 -2.23
C GLN A 223 -25.49 39.75 -1.37
N GLY A 224 -25.22 39.38 -0.11
CA GLY A 224 -26.23 38.80 0.79
C GLY A 224 -26.54 37.32 0.55
N VAL A 225 -25.82 36.63 -0.35
CA VAL A 225 -26.05 35.22 -0.64
C VAL A 225 -25.45 34.35 0.48
N ARG A 226 -26.27 33.49 1.10
CA ARG A 226 -25.83 32.56 2.14
C ARG A 226 -25.29 31.27 1.50
N ILE A 227 -24.06 30.91 1.86
CA ILE A 227 -23.42 29.64 1.54
C ILE A 227 -23.28 28.87 2.85
N SER A 228 -24.03 27.78 2.97
CA SER A 228 -23.98 26.94 4.17
C SER A 228 -22.66 26.17 4.25
N LYS A 229 -22.24 25.83 5.47
CA LYS A 229 -21.13 24.91 5.73
C LYS A 229 -21.37 23.60 4.98
N GLY A 230 -20.32 23.07 4.36
CA GLY A 230 -20.36 21.83 3.58
C GLY A 230 -20.93 21.97 2.16
N THR A 231 -21.41 23.16 1.75
CA THR A 231 -21.77 23.39 0.34
C THR A 231 -20.54 23.15 -0.53
N PHE A 232 -20.70 22.38 -1.61
CA PHE A 232 -19.62 22.04 -2.53
C PHE A 232 -19.42 23.12 -3.60
N GLY A 233 -18.18 23.25 -4.05
CA GLY A 233 -17.82 24.11 -5.19
C GLY A 233 -16.61 23.58 -5.97
N LYS A 234 -16.31 24.26 -7.07
CA LYS A 234 -15.12 24.00 -7.90
C LYS A 234 -14.31 25.29 -8.06
N LEU A 235 -13.01 25.24 -7.79
CA LEU A 235 -12.13 26.39 -8.01
C LEU A 235 -12.01 26.66 -9.52
N LYS A 236 -12.28 27.89 -9.94
CA LYS A 236 -12.21 28.32 -11.35
C LYS A 236 -10.98 29.18 -11.62
N GLU A 237 -10.65 30.06 -10.69
CA GLU A 237 -9.59 31.04 -10.88
C GLU A 237 -9.03 31.48 -9.53
N ARG A 238 -7.76 31.87 -9.51
CA ARG A 238 -7.15 32.57 -8.38
C ARG A 238 -6.88 34.01 -8.79
N ARG A 239 -7.50 34.95 -8.10
CA ARG A 239 -7.20 36.37 -8.29
C ARG A 239 -5.91 36.71 -7.52
N ALA A 240 -4.87 37.08 -8.26
CA ALA A 240 -3.53 37.31 -7.68
C ALA A 240 -3.52 38.50 -6.70
N SER A 241 -4.27 39.56 -7.02
CA SER A 241 -4.25 40.83 -6.28
C SER A 241 -4.79 40.76 -4.85
N ASP A 242 -5.83 39.96 -4.60
CA ASP A 242 -6.48 39.90 -3.28
C ASP A 242 -6.46 38.49 -2.65
N ARG A 243 -5.71 37.56 -3.24
CA ARG A 243 -5.56 36.17 -2.80
C ARG A 243 -6.92 35.46 -2.59
N LYS A 244 -7.98 35.89 -3.28
CA LYS A 244 -9.27 35.19 -3.32
C LYS A 244 -9.30 34.18 -4.45
N TRP A 245 -10.13 33.17 -4.26
CA TRP A 245 -10.45 32.17 -5.27
C TRP A 245 -11.84 32.43 -5.80
N LEU A 246 -12.01 32.39 -7.12
CA LEU A 246 -13.31 32.26 -7.73
C LEU A 246 -13.77 30.81 -7.60
N VAL A 247 -14.87 30.60 -6.89
CA VAL A 247 -15.44 29.28 -6.64
C VAL A 247 -16.81 29.21 -7.30
N ASP A 248 -17.01 28.18 -8.12
CA ASP A 248 -18.29 27.81 -8.71
C ASP A 248 -19.02 26.89 -7.74
N TRP A 249 -19.88 27.47 -6.91
CA TRP A 249 -20.64 26.77 -5.88
C TRP A 249 -21.86 26.08 -6.50
N VAL A 250 -22.09 24.83 -6.12
CA VAL A 250 -23.25 24.06 -6.60
C VAL A 250 -24.53 24.79 -6.21
N SER A 251 -25.40 25.04 -7.21
CA SER A 251 -26.70 25.73 -7.07
C SER A 251 -26.65 27.22 -6.72
N ILE A 252 -25.46 27.81 -6.62
CA ILE A 252 -25.29 29.25 -6.31
C ILE A 252 -24.53 29.97 -7.42
N GLY A 253 -23.56 29.31 -8.06
CA GLY A 253 -22.73 29.87 -9.13
C GLY A 253 -21.42 30.47 -8.63
N ASN A 254 -20.85 31.38 -9.42
CA ASN A 254 -19.48 31.86 -9.25
C ASN A 254 -19.37 32.97 -8.20
N ILE A 255 -18.64 32.72 -7.10
CA ILE A 255 -18.43 33.68 -6.02
C ILE A 255 -16.95 33.71 -5.64
N HIS A 256 -16.42 34.91 -5.38
CA HIS A 256 -15.07 35.09 -4.85
C HIS A 256 -15.04 34.78 -3.35
N THR A 257 -14.19 33.82 -2.95
CA THR A 257 -14.07 33.35 -1.58
C THR A 257 -12.62 33.36 -1.11
N LYS A 258 -12.37 33.78 0.13
CA LYS A 258 -11.02 33.73 0.74
C LYS A 258 -10.61 32.28 0.99
N LYS A 259 -9.34 31.93 0.79
CA LYS A 259 -8.78 30.58 1.04
C LYS A 259 -9.17 30.02 2.43
N LYS A 260 -9.19 30.87 3.47
CA LYS A 260 -9.52 30.43 4.84
C LYS A 260 -10.95 29.92 5.03
N ASN A 261 -11.87 30.28 4.14
CA ASN A 261 -13.28 29.90 4.21
C ASN A 261 -13.60 28.62 3.41
N ILE A 262 -12.64 28.12 2.64
CA ILE A 262 -12.78 26.91 1.82
C ILE A 262 -11.83 25.85 2.33
N GLU A 263 -12.27 24.60 2.26
CA GLU A 263 -11.41 23.45 2.48
C GLU A 263 -11.50 22.52 1.27
N LYS A 264 -10.38 21.86 0.97
CA LYS A 264 -10.30 20.95 -0.16
C LYS A 264 -11.07 19.68 0.19
N CYS A 265 -11.98 19.26 -0.67
CA CYS A 265 -12.64 17.99 -0.47
C CYS A 265 -11.62 16.86 -0.59
N THR A 266 -11.72 15.85 0.27
CA THR A 266 -10.97 14.60 0.06
C THR A 266 -11.48 13.92 -1.20
N GLU A 267 -10.62 13.18 -1.91
CA GLU A 267 -11.05 12.47 -3.13
C GLU A 267 -12.22 11.51 -2.86
N SER A 268 -12.33 11.00 -1.62
CA SER A 268 -13.43 10.14 -1.16
C SER A 268 -14.75 10.87 -0.91
N GLU A 269 -14.73 12.17 -0.66
CA GLU A 269 -15.94 12.94 -0.30
C GLU A 269 -16.85 13.23 -1.49
N TYR A 270 -16.31 13.23 -2.71
CA TYR A 270 -17.07 13.49 -3.91
C TYR A 270 -16.93 12.37 -4.93
N ILE A 271 -18.03 12.11 -5.61
CA ILE A 271 -18.15 11.12 -6.68
C ILE A 271 -18.39 11.87 -7.98
N ALA A 272 -17.58 11.57 -8.99
CA ALA A 272 -17.63 12.17 -10.30
C ALA A 272 -17.66 11.10 -11.41
N VAL A 273 -18.15 11.50 -12.59
CA VAL A 273 -17.99 10.70 -13.80
C VAL A 273 -16.50 10.45 -14.04
N GLY A 274 -16.17 9.20 -14.37
CA GLY A 274 -14.80 8.74 -14.57
C GLY A 274 -14.17 8.08 -13.34
N ASP A 275 -14.71 8.29 -12.13
CA ASP A 275 -14.19 7.67 -10.92
C ASP A 275 -14.30 6.13 -10.97
N ILE A 276 -13.28 5.47 -10.42
CA ILE A 276 -13.28 4.03 -10.19
C ILE A 276 -13.96 3.73 -8.86
N VAL A 277 -14.90 2.80 -8.90
CA VAL A 277 -15.71 2.37 -7.77
C VAL A 277 -15.62 0.86 -7.61
N LYS A 278 -16.00 0.34 -6.45
CA LYS A 278 -16.16 -1.09 -6.20
C LYS A 278 -17.53 -1.39 -5.64
N ALA A 279 -18.08 -2.55 -6.00
CA ALA A 279 -19.36 -3.01 -5.48
C ALA A 279 -19.27 -3.21 -3.96
N THR A 280 -20.22 -2.65 -3.21
CA THR A 280 -20.27 -2.75 -1.74
C THR A 280 -20.91 -4.07 -1.28
N SER A 281 -21.72 -4.67 -2.14
CA SER A 281 -22.40 -5.95 -1.96
C SER A 281 -22.45 -6.70 -3.31
N ARG A 282 -22.92 -7.96 -3.29
CA ARG A 282 -23.23 -8.68 -4.52
C ARG A 282 -24.44 -8.03 -5.18
N LEU A 283 -24.30 -7.61 -6.43
CA LEU A 283 -25.38 -7.01 -7.23
C LEU A 283 -25.93 -8.06 -8.19
N LYS A 284 -27.25 -8.13 -8.29
CA LYS A 284 -27.95 -9.02 -9.24
C LYS A 284 -28.97 -8.23 -10.04
N TRP A 285 -28.96 -8.37 -11.35
CA TRP A 285 -29.94 -7.75 -12.24
C TRP A 285 -30.92 -8.78 -12.78
N LYS A 286 -32.09 -8.31 -13.24
CA LYS A 286 -33.15 -9.17 -13.78
C LYS A 286 -32.70 -9.99 -14.99
N SER A 287 -31.69 -9.53 -15.72
CA SER A 287 -31.06 -10.24 -16.85
C SER A 287 -30.23 -11.45 -16.41
N GLY A 288 -30.10 -11.74 -15.11
CA GLY A 288 -29.31 -12.85 -14.57
C GLY A 288 -27.83 -12.52 -14.37
N GLU A 289 -27.36 -11.40 -14.90
CA GLU A 289 -25.98 -10.92 -14.66
C GLU A 289 -25.77 -10.59 -13.18
N THR A 290 -24.58 -10.92 -12.69
CA THR A 290 -24.20 -10.68 -11.30
C THR A 290 -22.83 -10.02 -11.23
N VAL A 291 -22.66 -9.13 -10.25
CA VAL A 291 -21.38 -8.50 -9.91
C VAL A 291 -21.08 -8.84 -8.46
N GLU A 292 -19.94 -9.46 -8.22
CA GLU A 292 -19.53 -9.82 -6.87
C GLU A 292 -19.07 -8.61 -6.06
N LYS A 293 -19.19 -8.69 -4.73
CA LYS A 293 -18.68 -7.66 -3.82
C LYS A 293 -17.19 -7.42 -4.08
N GLY A 294 -16.79 -6.16 -4.13
CA GLY A 294 -15.40 -5.75 -4.39
C GLY A 294 -15.03 -5.64 -5.87
N THR A 295 -15.87 -6.12 -6.79
CA THR A 295 -15.64 -5.96 -8.23
C THR A 295 -15.53 -4.48 -8.60
N LEU A 296 -14.54 -4.15 -9.41
CA LEU A 296 -14.30 -2.77 -9.86
C LEU A 296 -15.28 -2.35 -10.96
N GLY A 297 -15.59 -1.06 -11.01
CA GLY A 297 -16.35 -0.43 -12.08
C GLY A 297 -15.93 1.02 -12.28
N LYS A 298 -16.37 1.63 -13.37
CA LYS A 298 -16.14 3.04 -13.70
C LYS A 298 -17.44 3.78 -13.88
N LEU A 299 -17.60 4.92 -13.21
CA LEU A 299 -18.77 5.77 -13.38
C LEU A 299 -18.76 6.44 -14.76
N LYS A 300 -19.85 6.29 -15.50
CA LYS A 300 -20.01 6.81 -16.86
C LYS A 300 -20.87 8.05 -16.92
N GLN A 301 -21.95 8.08 -16.14
CA GLN A 301 -22.91 9.16 -16.18
C GLN A 301 -23.67 9.25 -14.86
N LYS A 302 -23.96 10.47 -14.42
CA LYS A 302 -24.96 10.73 -13.38
C LYS A 302 -26.32 10.94 -14.04
N MET A 303 -27.32 10.18 -13.63
CA MET A 303 -28.69 10.30 -14.11
C MET A 303 -29.47 11.34 -13.29
N GLU A 304 -30.52 11.92 -13.87
CA GLU A 304 -31.34 12.96 -13.22
C GLU A 304 -32.01 12.48 -11.92
N ASN A 305 -32.42 11.22 -11.88
CA ASN A 305 -33.02 10.57 -10.70
C ASN A 305 -31.99 10.22 -9.59
N GLY A 306 -30.78 10.76 -9.65
CA GLY A 306 -29.73 10.55 -8.65
C GLY A 306 -28.97 9.21 -8.78
N ASN A 307 -29.37 8.34 -9.69
CA ASN A 307 -28.65 7.10 -9.98
C ASN A 307 -27.42 7.35 -10.87
N TRP A 308 -26.57 6.33 -10.99
CA TRP A 308 -25.36 6.37 -11.77
C TRP A 308 -25.35 5.23 -12.78
N LEU A 309 -24.87 5.51 -13.99
CA LEU A 309 -24.48 4.49 -14.94
C LEU A 309 -23.05 4.05 -14.63
N VAL A 310 -22.85 2.77 -14.34
CA VAL A 310 -21.55 2.20 -13.96
C VAL A 310 -21.17 1.10 -14.95
N LYS A 311 -19.97 1.20 -15.53
CA LYS A 311 -19.38 0.12 -16.34
C LYS A 311 -18.58 -0.81 -15.43
N TRP A 312 -19.08 -2.01 -15.18
CA TRP A 312 -18.40 -2.99 -14.32
C TRP A 312 -17.33 -3.77 -15.09
N TYR A 313 -16.19 -4.01 -14.43
CA TYR A 313 -15.04 -4.75 -14.95
C TYR A 313 -14.93 -6.11 -14.27
N ASP A 314 -15.95 -6.95 -14.41
CA ASP A 314 -15.84 -8.34 -14.00
C ASP A 314 -15.07 -9.13 -15.09
N LYS A 315 -13.95 -9.75 -14.70
CA LYS A 315 -13.11 -10.56 -15.59
C LYS A 315 -13.85 -11.79 -16.11
N LYS A 316 -14.82 -12.31 -15.35
CA LYS A 316 -15.57 -13.53 -15.66
C LYS A 316 -16.87 -13.24 -16.40
N ASN A 317 -17.60 -12.22 -15.97
CA ASN A 317 -18.89 -11.86 -16.55
C ASN A 317 -18.81 -10.48 -17.21
N LYS A 318 -19.02 -10.39 -18.53
CA LYS A 318 -19.06 -9.10 -19.25
C LYS A 318 -20.36 -8.34 -18.96
N VAL A 319 -20.59 -7.95 -17.70
CA VAL A 319 -21.84 -7.30 -17.23
C VAL A 319 -22.10 -5.95 -17.92
N GLY A 320 -21.05 -5.29 -18.41
CA GLY A 320 -21.18 -4.05 -19.15
C GLY A 320 -21.67 -2.88 -18.28
N GLU A 321 -22.53 -2.04 -18.84
CA GLU A 321 -23.01 -0.82 -18.18
C GLU A 321 -24.36 -1.07 -17.49
N LYS A 322 -24.42 -0.79 -16.19
CA LYS A 322 -25.61 -0.98 -15.36
C LYS A 322 -25.93 0.25 -14.53
N LYS A 323 -27.22 0.49 -14.36
CA LYS A 323 -27.72 1.52 -13.44
C LYS A 323 -27.50 1.05 -12.00
N SER A 324 -26.89 1.90 -11.19
CA SER A 324 -26.57 1.65 -9.79
C SER A 324 -26.90 2.88 -8.94
N THR A 325 -27.29 2.65 -7.69
CA THR A 325 -27.49 3.68 -6.67
C THR A 325 -26.18 3.97 -5.93
N LYS A 326 -26.10 5.08 -5.18
CA LYS A 326 -24.93 5.39 -4.34
C LYS A 326 -24.65 4.34 -3.25
N LYS A 327 -25.64 3.50 -2.89
CA LYS A 327 -25.45 2.43 -1.89
C LYS A 327 -24.76 1.20 -2.46
N ASP A 328 -24.84 0.99 -3.77
CA ASP A 328 -24.36 -0.21 -4.46
C ASP A 328 -22.84 -0.20 -4.68
N PHE A 329 -22.21 0.97 -4.54
CA PHE A 329 -20.79 1.12 -4.79
C PHE A 329 -20.13 2.09 -3.80
N SER A 330 -18.82 1.92 -3.65
CA SER A 330 -17.95 2.84 -2.92
C SER A 330 -16.81 3.29 -3.82
N LYS A 331 -16.40 4.54 -3.73
CA LYS A 331 -15.25 5.05 -4.50
C LYS A 331 -13.98 4.35 -4.03
N CYS A 332 -13.20 3.82 -4.98
CA CYS A 332 -11.91 3.25 -4.68
C CYS A 332 -10.89 4.36 -4.42
N LYS A 333 -10.08 4.20 -3.39
CA LYS A 333 -8.85 4.98 -3.24
C LYS A 333 -7.91 4.63 -4.41
N PRO A 334 -7.09 5.57 -4.90
CA PRO A 334 -6.12 5.26 -5.95
C PRO A 334 -5.22 4.07 -5.61
N SER A 335 -4.92 3.81 -4.34
CA SER A 335 -4.11 2.65 -3.92
C SER A 335 -4.79 1.29 -4.05
N GLU A 336 -6.09 1.23 -4.31
CA GLU A 336 -6.87 -0.03 -4.32
C GLU A 336 -6.96 -0.69 -5.70
N TYR A 337 -6.41 -0.06 -6.74
CA TYR A 337 -6.43 -0.60 -8.09
C TYR A 337 -5.21 -0.12 -8.89
N PHE A 338 -4.84 -0.89 -9.90
CA PHE A 338 -3.87 -0.49 -10.91
C PHE A 338 -4.62 0.15 -12.09
N ALA A 339 -4.21 1.38 -12.40
CA ALA A 339 -4.63 2.15 -13.53
C ALA A 339 -3.50 2.19 -14.56
N LYS A 340 -3.88 2.31 -15.82
CA LYS A 340 -2.94 2.67 -16.87
C LYS A 340 -2.18 3.94 -16.47
N ASP A 341 -0.89 3.94 -16.75
CA ASP A 341 0.08 4.97 -16.43
C ASP A 341 0.42 5.14 -14.93
N ASP A 342 -0.06 4.24 -14.06
CA ASP A 342 0.40 4.21 -12.68
C ASP A 342 1.89 3.92 -12.58
N ILE A 343 2.57 4.63 -11.68
CA ILE A 343 3.96 4.33 -11.33
C ILE A 343 3.99 3.24 -10.27
N MET A 344 4.67 2.16 -10.61
CA MET A 344 4.87 0.96 -9.82
C MET A 344 6.34 0.85 -9.43
N ALA A 345 6.63 0.12 -8.36
CA ALA A 345 7.98 -0.27 -7.98
C ALA A 345 8.05 -1.79 -7.85
N LEU A 346 9.17 -2.38 -8.25
CA LEU A 346 9.44 -3.78 -7.99
C LEU A 346 9.58 -4.04 -6.48
N VAL A 347 8.92 -5.08 -5.97
CA VAL A 347 9.03 -5.50 -4.56
C VAL A 347 10.17 -6.48 -4.30
N HIS A 348 10.66 -7.13 -5.36
CA HIS A 348 11.77 -8.07 -5.34
C HIS A 348 12.71 -7.79 -6.53
N ASP A 349 13.91 -8.35 -6.49
CA ASP A 349 14.80 -8.35 -7.65
C ASP A 349 14.22 -9.26 -8.75
N LEU A 350 14.31 -8.83 -9.99
CA LEU A 350 13.94 -9.63 -11.16
C LEU A 350 15.15 -9.93 -12.00
N THR A 351 15.19 -11.12 -12.59
CA THR A 351 16.24 -11.55 -13.52
C THR A 351 15.62 -11.96 -14.83
N PHE A 352 16.13 -11.41 -15.93
CA PHE A 352 15.69 -11.71 -17.30
C PHE A 352 16.82 -12.36 -18.09
N GLU A 353 16.46 -12.96 -19.23
CA GLU A 353 17.41 -13.57 -20.19
C GLU A 353 18.39 -14.55 -19.54
N ASN A 354 17.86 -15.53 -18.79
CA ASN A 354 18.65 -16.53 -18.06
C ASN A 354 19.68 -15.92 -17.09
N GLY A 355 19.32 -14.79 -16.44
CA GLY A 355 20.14 -14.15 -15.43
C GLY A 355 21.07 -13.04 -15.94
N LYS A 356 21.11 -12.77 -17.25
CA LYS A 356 21.97 -11.72 -17.83
C LYS A 356 21.59 -10.31 -17.41
N ILE A 357 20.30 -10.06 -17.22
CA ILE A 357 19.79 -8.72 -16.84
C ILE A 357 19.15 -8.82 -15.47
N ARG A 358 19.79 -8.24 -14.46
CA ARG A 358 19.22 -8.06 -13.12
C ARG A 358 18.58 -6.69 -13.03
N VAL A 359 17.30 -6.66 -12.69
CA VAL A 359 16.56 -5.45 -12.36
C VAL A 359 16.35 -5.41 -10.85
N PRO A 360 16.98 -4.47 -10.13
CA PRO A 360 16.93 -4.44 -8.68
C PRO A 360 15.54 -4.06 -8.16
N LYS A 361 15.23 -4.54 -6.96
CA LYS A 361 14.08 -4.11 -6.15
C LYS A 361 14.04 -2.59 -6.04
N GLY A 362 12.82 -2.04 -6.08
CA GLY A 362 12.59 -0.59 -6.02
C GLY A 362 12.71 0.11 -7.38
N THR A 363 13.13 -0.58 -8.44
CA THR A 363 13.10 -0.03 -9.80
C THR A 363 11.68 0.40 -10.16
N LEU A 364 11.55 1.64 -10.64
CA LEU A 364 10.27 2.20 -11.05
C LEU A 364 9.89 1.79 -12.47
N CYS A 365 8.61 1.49 -12.67
CA CYS A 365 8.01 1.23 -13.97
C CYS A 365 6.60 1.83 -14.06
N THR A 366 6.07 1.92 -15.26
CA THR A 366 4.73 2.42 -15.57
C THR A 366 3.84 1.24 -15.98
N TYR A 367 2.66 1.12 -15.36
CA TYR A 367 1.65 0.12 -15.70
C TYR A 367 0.94 0.48 -17.02
N LEU A 368 0.81 -0.46 -17.97
CA LEU A 368 0.33 -0.17 -19.33
C LEU A 368 -1.11 -0.59 -19.63
#